data_AF-A0A2V6LPP8-F1
#
_entry.id   AF-A0A2V6LPP8-F1
#
_cell.length_a   1.000
_cell.length_b   1.000
_cell.length_c   1.000
_cell.angle_alpha   90.00
_cell.angle_beta   90.00
_cell.angle_gamma   90.00
#
_symmetry.space_group_name_H-M   'P 1'
#
loop_
_entity.id
_entity.type
_entity.pdbx_description
1 polymer ?
#
loop_
_entity_poly.entity_id
_entity_poly.type
_entity_poly.pdbx_seq_one_letter_code
_entity_poly.pdbx_strand_id
1 'polypeptide(L)'
;MQIVRRPLAPGETNHELLWLSVSSGGLALAATWLALRLPWPICLFHALTHRPCLTCGATRSAVAFFHAHFVTASQWNPLAFLFYCALSLFNVYALAVIVMHWPRLRILRLTASEKKFIRGSIIALFALNWVYLLTANPSL
;
A
#
# COMPACT_ATOMS: atom_id res chain seq x y z
N MET A 1 -6.06 -20.68 -10.65
CA MET A 1 -4.76 -20.06 -10.28
C MET A 1 -3.58 -21.01 -10.55
N GLN A 2 -2.73 -20.74 -11.56
CA GLN A 2 -1.43 -21.45 -11.71
C GLN A 2 -0.29 -20.52 -11.27
N ILE A 3 0.35 -20.88 -10.16
CA ILE A 3 1.53 -20.19 -9.62
C ILE A 3 2.75 -21.02 -10.02
N VAL A 4 3.62 -20.45 -10.84
CA VAL A 4 4.86 -21.11 -11.26
C VAL A 4 6.04 -20.41 -10.60
N ARG A 5 6.93 -21.20 -9.98
CA ARG A 5 8.21 -20.72 -9.46
C ARG A 5 9.25 -20.83 -10.58
N ARG A 6 9.70 -19.69 -11.14
CA ARG A 6 10.72 -19.68 -12.22
C ARG A 6 11.78 -18.60 -11.96
N PRO A 7 13.08 -18.86 -12.22
CA PRO A 7 14.10 -17.81 -12.24
C PRO A 7 13.88 -16.80 -13.39
N LEU A 8 14.48 -15.60 -13.29
CA LEU A 8 14.40 -14.58 -14.35
C LEU A 8 14.94 -15.14 -15.66
N ALA A 9 14.19 -14.94 -16.76
CA ALA A 9 14.77 -15.13 -18.07
C ALA A 9 15.68 -13.93 -18.42
N PRO A 10 16.77 -14.13 -19.19
CA PRO A 10 17.62 -13.03 -19.66
C PRO A 10 16.77 -12.00 -20.43
N GLY A 11 16.85 -10.72 -20.03
CA GLY A 11 16.11 -9.63 -20.67
C GLY A 11 14.75 -9.28 -20.05
N GLU A 12 14.28 -10.01 -19.03
CA GLU A 12 13.03 -9.66 -18.33
C GLU A 12 13.24 -8.55 -17.28
N THR A 13 12.31 -7.60 -17.24
CA THR A 13 12.34 -6.50 -16.26
C THR A 13 12.23 -7.04 -14.84
N ASN A 14 13.13 -6.58 -13.98
CA ASN A 14 13.24 -7.02 -12.60
C ASN A 14 12.20 -6.28 -11.73
N HIS A 15 10.93 -6.67 -11.84
CA HIS A 15 9.79 -5.96 -11.24
C HIS A 15 9.92 -5.84 -9.72
N GLU A 16 10.42 -6.87 -9.04
CA GLU A 16 10.65 -6.85 -7.59
C GLU A 16 11.70 -5.80 -7.19
N LEU A 17 12.81 -5.69 -7.94
CA LEU A 17 13.83 -4.67 -7.70
C LEU A 17 13.28 -3.27 -7.98
N LEU A 18 12.57 -3.10 -9.09
CA LEU A 18 12.01 -1.80 -9.47
C LEU A 18 10.99 -1.30 -8.44
N TRP A 19 10.06 -2.16 -8.01
CA TRP A 19 9.09 -1.81 -6.98
C TRP A 19 9.72 -1.59 -5.61
N LEU A 20 10.75 -2.37 -5.24
CA LEU A 20 11.48 -2.16 -4.00
C LEU A 20 12.25 -0.83 -4.03
N SER A 21 12.91 -0.48 -5.14
CA SER A 21 13.58 0.81 -5.31
C SER A 21 12.61 1.98 -5.28
N VAL A 22 11.46 1.88 -5.95
CA VAL A 22 10.43 2.94 -5.93
C VAL A 22 9.84 3.10 -4.52
N SER A 23 9.56 1.99 -3.83
CA SER A 23 8.98 2.03 -2.49
C SER A 23 9.96 2.58 -1.45
N SER A 24 11.21 2.13 -1.50
CA SER A 24 12.27 2.62 -0.60
C SER A 24 12.62 4.09 -0.87
N GLY A 25 12.70 4.51 -2.14
CA GLY A 25 12.91 5.90 -2.52
C GLY A 25 11.77 6.80 -2.05
N GLY A 26 10.51 6.38 -2.25
CA GLY A 26 9.35 7.11 -1.75
C GLY A 26 9.32 7.23 -0.23
N LEU A 27 9.67 6.14 0.48
CA LEU A 27 9.77 6.15 1.94
C LEU A 27 10.88 7.09 2.43
N ALA A 28 12.05 7.07 1.80
CA ALA A 28 13.17 7.95 2.14
C ALA A 28 12.82 9.43 1.94
N LEU A 29 12.13 9.76 0.82
CA LEU A 29 11.64 11.12 0.58
C LEU A 29 10.62 11.55 1.64
N ALA A 30 9.65 10.69 1.96
CA ALA A 30 8.64 10.99 2.98
C ALA A 30 9.27 11.16 4.37
N ALA A 31 10.23 10.30 4.74
CA ALA A 31 10.96 10.39 6.00
C ALA A 31 11.80 11.69 6.06
N THR A 32 12.46 12.05 4.96
CA THR A 32 13.23 13.30 4.86
C THR A 32 12.32 14.52 5.00
N TRP A 33 11.15 14.52 4.35
CA TRP A 33 10.15 15.59 4.46
C TRP A 33 9.67 15.79 5.90
N LEU A 34 9.38 14.69 6.61
CA LEU A 34 8.97 14.70 8.01
C LEU A 34 10.11 15.15 8.94
N ALA A 35 11.35 14.67 8.69
CA ALA A 35 12.53 15.05 9.46
C ALA A 35 12.85 16.54 9.33
N LEU A 36 12.66 17.10 8.13
CA LEU A 36 12.80 18.52 7.84
C LEU A 36 11.60 19.38 8.33
N ARG A 37 10.59 18.76 8.98
CA ARG A 37 9.40 19.44 9.52
C ARG A 37 8.68 20.34 8.50
N LEU A 38 8.68 19.95 7.24
CA LEU A 38 7.93 20.68 6.22
C LEU A 38 6.41 20.66 6.54
N PRO A 39 5.66 21.68 6.08
CA PRO A 39 4.24 21.78 6.33
C PRO A 39 3.51 20.50 5.91
N TRP A 40 2.56 20.08 6.73
CA TRP A 40 1.74 18.91 6.44
C TRP A 40 0.93 19.17 5.17
N PRO A 41 0.91 18.22 4.22
CA PRO A 41 0.10 18.38 3.02
C PRO A 41 -1.37 18.44 3.43
N ILE A 42 -1.99 19.59 3.16
CA ILE A 42 -3.43 19.78 3.37
C ILE A 42 -4.15 19.00 2.27
N CYS A 43 -5.15 18.21 2.63
CA CYS A 43 -5.95 17.53 1.62
C CYS A 43 -6.85 18.56 0.93
N LEU A 44 -6.50 18.96 -0.30
CA LEU A 44 -7.26 19.97 -1.06
C LEU A 44 -8.72 19.55 -1.26
N PHE A 45 -8.97 18.25 -1.42
CA PHE A 45 -10.33 17.71 -1.53
C PHE A 45 -11.13 17.97 -0.25
N HIS A 46 -10.54 17.71 0.90
CA HIS A 46 -11.17 18.00 2.18
C HIS A 46 -11.37 19.51 2.38
N ALA A 47 -10.35 20.32 2.06
CA ALA A 47 -10.43 21.78 2.16
C ALA A 47 -11.56 22.38 1.29
N LEU A 48 -11.90 21.73 0.17
CA LEU A 48 -12.96 22.19 -0.74
C LEU A 48 -14.34 21.57 -0.46
N THR A 49 -14.40 20.31 -0.02
CA THR A 49 -15.67 19.57 0.09
C THR A 49 -16.13 19.35 1.53
N HIS A 50 -15.26 19.62 2.52
CA HIS A 50 -15.45 19.26 3.93
C HIS A 50 -15.80 17.78 4.15
N ARG A 51 -15.40 16.91 3.21
CA ARG A 51 -15.61 15.47 3.29
C ARG A 51 -14.28 14.71 3.21
N PRO A 52 -14.12 13.62 3.97
CA PRO A 52 -12.93 12.79 3.87
C PRO A 52 -12.89 12.08 2.51
N CYS A 53 -11.73 12.15 1.84
CA CYS A 53 -11.45 11.34 0.65
C CYS A 53 -11.01 9.92 1.06
N LEU A 54 -10.90 9.01 0.09
CA LEU A 54 -10.48 7.61 0.32
C LEU A 54 -9.10 7.47 1.00
N THR A 55 -8.25 8.48 0.87
CA THR A 55 -6.89 8.53 1.40
C THR A 55 -6.73 9.53 2.56
N CYS A 56 -7.81 10.15 3.04
CA CYS A 56 -7.75 10.99 4.24
C CYS A 56 -7.22 10.16 5.42
N GLY A 57 -6.34 10.77 6.22
CA GLY A 57 -5.70 10.10 7.35
C GLY A 57 -4.57 9.11 6.99
N ALA A 58 -4.26 8.88 5.70
CA ALA A 58 -3.20 7.94 5.30
C ALA A 58 -1.82 8.33 5.88
N THR A 59 -1.46 9.61 5.87
CA THR A 59 -0.18 10.07 6.46
C THR A 59 -0.13 9.85 7.97
N ARG A 60 -1.24 10.08 8.69
CA ARG A 60 -1.32 9.82 10.15
C ARG A 60 -1.26 8.32 10.44
N SER A 61 -1.92 7.51 9.62
CA SER A 61 -1.82 6.05 9.66
C SER A 61 -0.38 5.58 9.44
N ALA A 62 0.33 6.14 8.45
CA ALA A 62 1.73 5.82 8.18
C ALA A 62 2.62 6.14 9.39
N VAL A 63 2.48 7.33 9.95
CA VAL A 63 3.25 7.74 11.14
C VAL A 63 2.98 6.78 12.30
N ALA A 64 1.72 6.47 12.60
CA ALA A 64 1.39 5.50 13.65
C ALA A 64 1.94 4.09 13.36
N PHE A 65 1.93 3.65 12.10
CA PHE A 65 2.50 2.38 11.67
C PHE A 65 4.02 2.31 11.93
N PHE A 66 4.77 3.36 11.60
CA PHE A 66 6.22 3.43 11.87
C PHE A 66 6.57 3.54 13.36
N HIS A 67 5.67 4.08 14.18
CA HIS A 67 5.81 4.06 15.64
C HIS A 67 5.34 2.74 16.28
N ALA A 68 5.05 1.71 15.47
CA ALA A 68 4.50 0.42 15.91
C ALA A 68 3.15 0.50 16.64
N HIS A 69 2.40 1.60 16.46
CA HIS A 69 1.04 1.78 16.97
C HIS A 69 0.03 1.26 15.94
N PHE A 70 0.00 -0.07 15.73
CA PHE A 70 -0.81 -0.70 14.68
C PHE A 70 -2.32 -0.48 14.83
N VAL A 71 -2.84 -0.47 16.06
CA VAL A 71 -4.26 -0.22 16.34
C VAL A 71 -4.63 1.22 15.96
N THR A 72 -3.80 2.18 16.34
CA THR A 72 -4.00 3.59 15.98
C THR A 72 -3.88 3.79 14.47
N ALA A 73 -2.94 3.09 13.82
CA ALA A 73 -2.77 3.17 12.37
C ALA A 73 -4.00 2.69 11.60
N SER A 74 -4.64 1.58 12.03
CA SER A 74 -5.85 1.06 11.40
C SER A 74 -7.08 1.93 11.65
N GLN A 75 -7.15 2.62 12.81
CA GLN A 75 -8.21 3.58 13.12
C GLN A 75 -8.16 4.83 12.22
N TRP A 76 -6.97 5.30 11.86
CA TRP A 76 -6.83 6.47 10.99
C TRP A 76 -7.30 6.20 9.56
N ASN A 77 -6.85 5.09 8.97
CA ASN A 77 -7.27 4.67 7.63
C ASN A 77 -6.95 3.17 7.45
N PRO A 78 -7.95 2.27 7.53
CA PRO A 78 -7.73 0.83 7.48
C PRO A 78 -7.20 0.38 6.12
N LEU A 79 -7.60 1.03 5.02
CA LEU A 79 -7.08 0.73 3.69
C LEU A 79 -5.59 1.11 3.57
N ALA A 80 -5.19 2.28 4.09
CA ALA A 80 -3.79 2.68 4.11
C ALA A 80 -2.95 1.73 4.97
N PHE A 81 -3.47 1.33 6.14
CA PHE A 81 -2.82 0.34 7.00
C PHE A 81 -2.60 -1.00 6.27
N LEU A 82 -3.65 -1.54 5.62
CA LEU A 82 -3.52 -2.76 4.83
C LEU A 82 -2.51 -2.61 3.70
N PHE A 83 -2.48 -1.45 3.04
CA PHE A 83 -1.50 -1.14 2.01
C PHE A 83 -0.06 -1.13 2.58
N TYR A 84 0.17 -0.51 3.73
CA TYR A 84 1.50 -0.51 4.38
C TYR A 84 1.94 -1.91 4.80
N CYS A 85 1.02 -2.73 5.34
CA CYS A 85 1.29 -4.13 5.64
C CYS A 85 1.66 -4.93 4.37
N ALA A 86 0.87 -4.81 3.31
CA ALA A 86 1.14 -5.48 2.03
C ALA A 86 2.48 -5.04 1.41
N LEU A 87 2.77 -3.74 1.47
CA LEU A 87 4.01 -3.17 0.98
C LEU A 87 5.21 -3.66 1.79
N SER A 88 5.09 -3.72 3.12
CA SER A 88 6.15 -4.24 4.00
C SER A 88 6.41 -5.72 3.73
N LEU A 89 5.36 -6.54 3.63
CA LEU A 89 5.46 -7.96 3.27
C LEU A 89 6.10 -8.14 1.89
N PHE A 90 5.71 -7.34 0.90
CA PHE A 90 6.28 -7.37 -0.43
C PHE A 90 7.76 -6.99 -0.44
N ASN A 91 8.16 -5.97 0.32
CA ASN A 91 9.57 -5.58 0.43
C ASN A 91 10.41 -6.68 1.09
N VAL A 92 9.90 -7.33 2.15
CA VAL A 92 10.58 -8.48 2.77
C VAL A 92 10.71 -9.64 1.80
N TYR A 93 9.64 -9.96 1.05
CA TYR A 93 9.67 -10.99 0.01
C TYR A 93 10.68 -10.66 -1.10
N ALA A 94 10.64 -9.44 -1.65
CA ALA A 94 11.55 -9.00 -2.70
C ALA A 94 13.01 -9.01 -2.23
N LEU A 95 13.27 -8.55 -1.00
CA LEU A 95 14.60 -8.61 -0.40
C LEU A 95 15.08 -10.06 -0.25
N ALA A 96 14.23 -10.95 0.29
CA ALA A 96 14.57 -12.36 0.46
C ALA A 96 14.85 -13.04 -0.89
N VAL A 97 14.05 -12.75 -1.92
CA VAL A 97 14.25 -13.30 -3.27
C VAL A 97 15.52 -12.79 -3.92
N ILE A 98 15.86 -11.50 -3.73
CA ILE A 98 17.09 -10.91 -4.27
C ILE A 98 18.32 -11.47 -3.55
N VAL A 99 18.30 -11.52 -2.22
CA VAL A 99 19.45 -11.98 -1.40
C VAL A 99 19.65 -13.49 -1.49
N MET A 100 18.58 -14.27 -1.44
CA MET A 100 18.64 -15.74 -1.44
C MET A 100 18.58 -16.34 -2.86
N HIS A 101 18.50 -15.51 -3.90
CA HIS A 101 18.32 -15.93 -5.30
C HIS A 101 17.17 -16.94 -5.51
N TRP A 102 16.09 -16.81 -4.74
CA TRP A 102 14.98 -17.78 -4.78
C TRP A 102 14.16 -17.70 -6.07
N PRO A 103 13.59 -18.83 -6.53
CA PRO A 103 12.75 -18.85 -7.71
C PRO A 103 11.47 -18.06 -7.45
N ARG A 104 11.17 -17.11 -8.34
CA ARG A 104 10.13 -16.09 -8.14
C ARG A 104 8.75 -16.66 -8.37
N LEU A 105 7.80 -16.27 -7.52
CA LEU A 105 6.39 -16.62 -7.68
C LEU A 105 5.77 -15.77 -8.79
N ARG A 106 5.54 -16.37 -9.96
CA ARG A 106 4.85 -15.70 -11.08
C ARG A 106 3.48 -16.32 -11.29
N ILE A 107 2.46 -15.47 -11.37
CA ILE A 107 1.08 -15.88 -11.61
C ILE A 107 0.88 -15.90 -13.14
N LEU A 108 0.87 -17.10 -13.74
CA LEU A 108 0.84 -17.25 -15.20
C LEU A 108 -0.57 -17.11 -15.81
N ARG A 109 -1.61 -17.45 -15.05
CA ARG A 109 -3.01 -17.42 -15.52
C ARG A 109 -3.96 -17.14 -14.37
N LEU A 110 -4.62 -15.98 -14.44
CA LEU A 110 -5.88 -15.74 -13.73
C LEU A 110 -7.04 -16.06 -14.68
N THR A 111 -7.95 -16.90 -14.22
CA THR A 111 -9.22 -17.17 -14.90
C THR A 111 -10.08 -15.90 -14.93
N ALA A 112 -10.91 -15.71 -15.95
CA ALA A 112 -11.77 -14.52 -16.07
C ALA A 112 -12.69 -14.33 -14.84
N SER A 113 -13.21 -15.41 -14.26
CA SER A 113 -14.01 -15.40 -13.04
C SER A 113 -13.21 -14.95 -11.81
N GLU A 114 -11.94 -15.39 -11.68
CA GLU A 114 -11.04 -14.95 -10.60
C GLU A 114 -10.74 -13.45 -10.73
N LYS A 115 -10.50 -12.94 -11.94
CA LYS A 115 -10.31 -11.49 -12.19
C LYS A 115 -11.54 -10.68 -11.80
N LYS A 116 -12.73 -11.17 -12.14
CA LYS A 116 -14.00 -10.49 -11.82
C LYS A 116 -14.25 -10.47 -10.32
N PHE A 117 -13.97 -11.58 -9.63
CA PHE A 117 -14.08 -11.66 -8.18
C PHE A 117 -13.09 -10.71 -7.48
N ILE A 118 -11.80 -10.76 -7.84
CA ILE A 118 -10.77 -9.86 -7.29
C ILE A 118 -11.15 -8.40 -7.50
N ARG A 119 -11.61 -8.04 -8.71
CA ARG A 119 -12.07 -6.67 -9.00
C ARG A 119 -13.25 -6.27 -8.11
N GLY A 120 -14.23 -7.17 -7.93
CA GLY A 120 -15.36 -6.94 -7.04
C GLY A 120 -14.93 -6.74 -5.58
N SER A 121 -14.04 -7.60 -5.08
CA SER A 121 -13.49 -7.49 -3.73
C SER A 121 -12.73 -6.18 -3.52
N ILE A 122 -11.92 -5.75 -4.49
CA ILE A 122 -11.21 -4.47 -4.44
C ILE A 122 -12.21 -3.32 -4.34
N ILE A 123 -13.22 -3.27 -5.22
CA ILE A 123 -14.25 -2.22 -5.20
C ILE A 123 -15.00 -2.20 -3.87
N ALA A 124 -15.40 -3.37 -3.36
CA ALA A 124 -16.07 -3.49 -2.08
C ALA A 124 -15.18 -2.98 -0.92
N LEU A 125 -13.88 -3.28 -0.96
CA LEU A 125 -12.93 -2.85 0.07
C LEU A 125 -12.73 -1.33 0.06
N PHE A 126 -12.65 -0.72 -1.13
CA PHE A 126 -12.64 0.74 -1.26
C PHE A 126 -13.94 1.38 -0.75
N ALA A 127 -15.09 0.80 -1.07
CA ALA A 127 -16.39 1.29 -0.61
C ALA A 127 -16.52 1.19 0.92
N LEU A 128 -16.16 0.04 1.50
CA LEU A 128 -16.18 -0.18 2.95
C LEU A 128 -15.23 0.77 3.68
N ASN A 129 -14.01 0.96 3.16
CA ASN A 129 -13.07 1.95 3.70
C ASN A 129 -13.66 3.36 3.66
N TRP A 130 -14.34 3.72 2.58
CA TRP A 130 -14.93 5.05 2.48
C TRP A 130 -16.06 5.26 3.48
N VAL A 131 -16.96 4.27 3.62
CA VAL A 131 -18.03 4.29 4.61
C VAL A 131 -17.43 4.40 6.02
N TYR A 132 -16.38 3.66 6.33
CA TYR A 132 -15.67 3.76 7.60
C TYR A 132 -15.11 5.17 7.85
N LEU A 133 -14.47 5.78 6.85
CA LEU A 133 -13.92 7.13 7.01
C LEU A 133 -15.02 8.18 7.21
N LEU A 134 -16.16 8.03 6.54
CA LEU A 134 -17.32 8.91 6.69
C LEU A 134 -17.98 8.79 8.08
N THR A 135 -18.00 7.61 8.69
CA THR A 135 -18.66 7.38 9.98
C THR A 135 -17.74 7.57 11.17
N ALA A 136 -16.49 7.12 11.08
CA ALA A 136 -15.53 7.15 12.19
C ALA A 136 -14.83 8.49 12.36
N ASN A 137 -14.79 9.32 11.31
CA ASN A 137 -14.14 10.63 11.35
C ASN A 137 -15.03 11.73 10.74
N PRO A 138 -16.18 12.05 11.37
CA PRO A 138 -17.09 13.09 10.88
C PRO A 138 -16.50 14.50 10.99
N SER A 139 -15.44 14.69 11.78
CA SER A 139 -14.75 15.95 12.01
C SER A 139 -13.37 16.04 11.34
N LEU A 140 -12.97 15.02 10.57
CA LEU A 140 -11.77 15.11 9.73
C LEU A 140 -11.97 16.13 8.64
#